data_AF-A0A800F0W4-F1
#
_entry.id   AF-A0A800F0W4-F1
#
_cell.length_a   1.000
_cell.length_b   1.000
_cell.length_c   1.000
_cell.angle_alpha   90.00
_cell.angle_beta   90.00
_cell.angle_gamma   90.00
#
_symmetry.space_group_name_H-M   'P 1'
#
loop_
_entity.id
_entity.type
_entity.pdbx_description
1 polymer ?
#
loop_
_entity_poly.entity_id
_entity_poly.type
_entity_poly.pdbx_seq_one_letter_code
_entity_poly.pdbx_strand_id
1 'polypeptide(L)'
;MSQYAQQNEFDVFHLAYEHQQDQNETLNEGIIAYECFLLYYELALNWCAYPYASQTVGSCICVKSSAYVKGGGMNKRKAGEDFYFIQKLMPFCSFKEIFETTVYPSARISYRVPFGTGKAQNKYSSDINFITYSFSSFKEISHLFNNAHSLFTLNDNSLLSSYESLRPQIRNYISKELLLNNILSIKENVDSSSKFKKRFFTSWWNAFNIMKFLHFSRDNYYPDESIHKCLNELNSKINIGFNDGDELIQKLKAMRAFKAEHSAPNHIP
;
A
#
# COMPACT_ATOMS: atom_id res chain seq x y z
N MET A 1 -21.58 -18.34 -5.72
CA MET A 1 -21.13 -17.00 -6.12
C MET A 1 -22.23 -16.04 -5.72
N SER A 2 -21.95 -15.00 -4.94
CA SER A 2 -22.96 -13.98 -4.65
C SER A 2 -23.44 -13.36 -5.97
N GLN A 3 -24.71 -12.92 -6.03
CA GLN A 3 -25.29 -12.24 -7.19
C GLN A 3 -24.42 -11.08 -7.72
N TYR A 4 -23.55 -10.50 -6.88
CA TYR A 4 -22.59 -9.47 -7.23
C TYR A 4 -21.54 -9.90 -8.29
N ALA A 5 -21.06 -11.14 -8.28
CA ALA A 5 -19.96 -11.53 -9.18
C ALA A 5 -20.38 -11.69 -10.66
N GLN A 6 -21.67 -11.89 -10.91
CA GLN A 6 -22.21 -12.13 -12.26
C GLN A 6 -22.65 -10.85 -12.99
N GLN A 7 -22.75 -9.71 -12.29
CA GLN A 7 -23.28 -8.45 -12.86
C GLN A 7 -22.27 -7.29 -12.92
N ASN A 8 -21.03 -7.46 -12.42
CA ASN A 8 -20.11 -6.34 -12.24
C ASN A 8 -18.96 -6.29 -13.27
N GLU A 9 -18.59 -5.08 -13.71
CA GLU A 9 -17.43 -4.75 -14.56
C GLU A 9 -16.06 -5.05 -13.90
N PHE A 10 -16.04 -5.35 -12.60
CA PHE A 10 -14.81 -5.52 -11.82
C PHE A 10 -14.31 -6.97 -11.79
N ASP A 11 -13.00 -7.14 -11.86
CA ASP A 11 -12.32 -8.45 -11.88
C ASP A 11 -11.84 -8.90 -10.50
N VAL A 12 -11.41 -7.93 -9.69
CA VAL A 12 -10.87 -8.13 -8.34
C VAL A 12 -11.63 -7.25 -7.36
N PHE A 13 -11.94 -7.81 -6.20
CA PHE A 13 -12.63 -7.13 -5.12
C PHE A 13 -11.87 -7.29 -3.81
N HIS A 14 -11.84 -6.22 -3.02
CA HIS A 14 -11.43 -6.28 -1.64
C HIS A 14 -12.62 -5.90 -0.75
N LEU A 15 -13.06 -6.84 0.09
CA LEU A 15 -14.17 -6.63 1.00
C LEU A 15 -13.71 -5.84 2.22
N ALA A 16 -14.56 -4.96 2.74
CA ALA A 16 -14.35 -4.35 4.04
C ALA A 16 -14.21 -5.44 5.10
N TYR A 17 -13.43 -5.16 6.14
CA TYR A 17 -13.20 -6.11 7.21
C TYR A 17 -12.99 -5.44 8.56
N GLU A 18 -13.35 -6.19 9.59
CA GLU A 18 -13.07 -5.86 10.98
C GLU A 18 -12.68 -7.14 11.69
N HIS A 19 -11.48 -7.20 12.26
CA HIS A 19 -11.10 -8.40 13.00
C HIS A 19 -12.00 -8.59 14.23
N GLN A 20 -12.32 -9.85 14.52
CA GLN A 20 -13.12 -10.23 15.66
C GLN A 20 -12.45 -9.78 16.97
N GLN A 21 -13.24 -9.25 17.90
CA GLN A 21 -12.76 -8.94 19.25
C GLN A 21 -12.55 -10.22 20.05
N ASP A 22 -11.51 -10.21 20.87
CA ASP A 22 -11.18 -11.26 21.84
C ASP A 22 -11.64 -10.82 23.25
N GLN A 23 -11.75 -11.78 24.18
CA GLN A 23 -11.97 -11.46 25.60
C GLN A 23 -10.75 -10.79 26.22
N ASN A 24 -9.57 -10.97 25.63
CA ASN A 24 -8.33 -10.36 26.05
C ASN A 24 -8.18 -8.95 25.45
N GLU A 25 -8.23 -7.92 26.30
CA GLU A 25 -8.08 -6.52 25.92
C GLU A 25 -6.74 -6.21 25.23
N THR A 26 -5.63 -6.83 25.65
CA THR A 26 -4.32 -6.65 25.02
C THR A 26 -4.30 -7.17 23.58
N LEU A 27 -5.00 -8.27 23.29
CA LEU A 27 -5.15 -8.76 21.91
C LEU A 27 -6.00 -7.81 21.06
N ASN A 28 -7.02 -7.19 21.68
CA ASN A 28 -7.84 -6.18 21.01
C ASN A 28 -7.04 -4.92 20.66
N GLU A 29 -6.23 -4.41 21.59
CA GLU A 29 -5.37 -3.27 21.30
C GLU A 29 -4.38 -3.58 20.17
N GLY A 30 -3.76 -4.76 20.20
CA GLY A 30 -2.85 -5.21 19.15
C GLY A 30 -3.52 -5.32 17.79
N ILE A 31 -4.79 -5.73 17.74
CA ILE A 31 -5.49 -5.86 16.45
C ILE A 31 -5.89 -4.51 15.91
N ILE A 32 -6.35 -3.61 16.78
CA ILE A 32 -6.67 -2.23 16.43
C ILE A 32 -5.44 -1.53 15.87
N ALA A 33 -4.28 -1.66 16.53
CA ALA A 33 -3.04 -1.06 16.06
C ALA A 33 -2.57 -1.65 14.71
N TYR A 34 -2.74 -2.95 14.50
CA TYR A 34 -2.44 -3.60 13.22
C TYR A 34 -3.37 -3.12 12.08
N GLU A 35 -4.67 -2.99 12.34
CA GLU A 35 -5.61 -2.48 11.33
C GLU A 35 -5.35 -1.00 11.02
N CYS A 36 -5.04 -0.18 12.02
CA CYS A 36 -4.55 1.19 11.84
C CYS A 36 -3.31 1.23 10.95
N PHE A 37 -2.34 0.34 11.16
CA PHE A 37 -1.16 0.24 10.31
C PHE A 37 -1.52 -0.10 8.86
N LEU A 38 -2.39 -1.08 8.63
CA LEU A 38 -2.79 -1.47 7.28
C LEU A 38 -3.48 -0.32 6.54
N LEU A 39 -4.40 0.39 7.19
CA LEU A 39 -5.07 1.56 6.60
C LEU A 39 -4.09 2.73 6.40
N TYR A 40 -3.21 2.98 7.37
CA TYR A 40 -2.19 4.02 7.27
C TYR A 40 -1.28 3.78 6.07
N TYR A 41 -0.78 2.55 5.92
CA TYR A 41 0.12 2.19 4.83
C TYR A 41 -0.52 2.42 3.46
N GLU A 42 -1.75 1.95 3.27
CA GLU A 42 -2.50 2.15 2.04
C GLU A 42 -2.79 3.63 1.77
N LEU A 43 -3.33 4.37 2.75
CA LEU A 43 -3.65 5.79 2.59
C LEU A 43 -2.39 6.64 2.35
N ALA A 44 -1.27 6.31 2.98
CA ALA A 44 0.01 6.97 2.73
C ALA A 44 0.55 6.69 1.31
N LEU A 45 0.38 5.45 0.80
CA LEU A 45 0.71 5.15 -0.60
C LEU A 45 -0.18 5.91 -1.59
N ASN A 46 -1.48 5.99 -1.31
CA ASN A 46 -2.43 6.80 -2.10
C ASN A 46 -2.02 8.28 -2.09
N TRP A 47 -1.68 8.82 -0.93
CA TRP A 47 -1.20 10.20 -0.80
C TRP A 47 0.09 10.46 -1.59
N CYS A 48 0.99 9.47 -1.67
CA CYS A 48 2.18 9.52 -2.52
C CYS A 48 1.90 9.40 -4.02
N ALA A 49 0.65 9.29 -4.46
CA ALA A 49 0.25 9.04 -5.85
C ALA A 49 0.69 7.67 -6.41
N TYR A 50 0.83 6.65 -5.55
CA TYR A 50 0.98 5.27 -6.01
C TYR A 50 -0.38 4.71 -6.46
N PRO A 51 -0.56 4.33 -7.74
CA PRO A 51 -1.87 3.98 -8.29
C PRO A 51 -2.39 2.60 -7.90
N TYR A 52 -1.56 1.76 -7.28
CA TYR A 52 -1.85 0.37 -6.96
C TYR A 52 -1.75 0.12 -5.44
N ALA A 53 -2.14 1.11 -4.64
CA ALA A 53 -2.24 0.96 -3.20
C ALA A 53 -3.48 0.14 -2.85
N SER A 54 -3.31 -0.86 -2.00
CA SER A 54 -4.42 -1.64 -1.45
C SER A 54 -3.96 -2.34 -0.19
N GLN A 55 -4.91 -2.68 0.67
CA GLN A 55 -4.68 -3.66 1.73
C GLN A 55 -4.48 -5.07 1.17
N THR A 56 -3.76 -5.87 1.94
CA THR A 56 -3.41 -7.26 1.59
C THR A 56 -3.84 -8.17 2.73
N VAL A 57 -5.15 -8.18 3.00
CA VAL A 57 -5.75 -9.15 3.92
C VAL A 57 -6.33 -10.28 3.08
N GLY A 58 -5.58 -11.38 2.95
CA GLY A 58 -5.91 -12.51 2.08
C GLY A 58 -7.36 -13.00 2.15
N SER A 59 -7.93 -13.08 3.36
CA SER A 59 -9.32 -13.53 3.58
C SER A 59 -10.39 -12.58 3.06
N CYS A 60 -10.02 -11.36 2.67
CA CYS A 60 -10.91 -10.30 2.23
C CYS A 60 -10.87 -10.11 0.71
N ILE A 61 -10.06 -10.90 -0.02
CA ILE A 61 -9.92 -10.80 -1.47
C ILE A 61 -10.90 -11.75 -2.17
N CYS A 62 -11.67 -11.20 -3.10
CA CYS A 62 -12.47 -11.98 -4.05
C CYS A 62 -11.99 -11.69 -5.47
N VAL A 63 -11.94 -12.71 -6.33
CA VAL A 63 -11.45 -12.57 -7.71
C VAL A 63 -12.28 -13.44 -8.64
N LYS A 64 -12.59 -12.93 -9.84
CA LYS A 64 -13.21 -13.73 -10.89
C LYS A 64 -12.27 -14.87 -11.31
N SER A 65 -12.84 -16.04 -11.60
CA SER A 65 -12.04 -17.19 -12.06
C SER A 65 -11.22 -16.87 -13.31
N SER A 66 -11.78 -16.08 -14.24
CA SER A 66 -11.10 -15.61 -15.45
C SER A 66 -9.87 -14.75 -15.12
N ALA A 67 -10.00 -13.78 -14.21
CA ALA A 67 -8.91 -12.92 -13.77
C ALA A 67 -7.84 -13.71 -12.99
N TYR A 68 -8.26 -14.64 -12.13
CA TYR A 68 -7.36 -15.55 -11.41
C TYR A 68 -6.49 -16.37 -12.39
N VAL A 69 -7.13 -16.98 -13.39
CA VAL A 69 -6.43 -17.78 -14.42
C VAL A 69 -5.53 -16.90 -15.29
N LYS A 70 -6.00 -15.72 -15.72
CA LYS A 70 -5.20 -14.75 -16.49
C LYS A 70 -3.98 -14.27 -15.70
N GLY A 71 -4.14 -14.10 -14.38
CA GLY A 71 -3.07 -13.79 -13.45
C GLY A 71 -2.14 -14.96 -13.13
N GLY A 72 -2.35 -16.15 -13.70
CA GLY A 72 -1.54 -17.34 -13.44
C GLY A 72 -1.69 -17.91 -12.03
N GLY A 73 -2.80 -17.62 -11.36
CA GLY A 73 -3.13 -18.04 -10.00
C GLY A 73 -2.23 -17.45 -8.90
N MET A 74 -2.39 -17.97 -7.67
CA MET A 74 -1.56 -17.59 -6.54
C MET A 74 -0.22 -18.32 -6.55
N ASN A 75 0.82 -17.63 -6.08
CA ASN A 75 2.11 -18.26 -5.90
C ASN A 75 2.09 -19.27 -4.74
N LYS A 76 3.01 -20.24 -4.76
CA LYS A 76 3.16 -21.25 -3.70
C LYS A 76 4.09 -20.80 -2.56
N ARG A 77 4.28 -19.48 -2.37
CA ARG A 77 5.16 -18.98 -1.31
C ARG A 77 4.50 -19.27 0.04
N LYS A 78 5.33 -19.42 1.08
CA LYS A 78 4.85 -19.72 2.44
C LYS A 78 4.21 -18.49 3.12
N ALA A 79 4.39 -17.30 2.57
CA ALA A 79 3.77 -16.07 3.05
C ALA A 79 3.79 -14.98 1.97
N GLY A 80 2.83 -14.06 2.06
CA GLY A 80 2.70 -12.89 1.18
C GLY A 80 2.17 -13.22 -0.20
N GLU A 81 1.59 -14.41 -0.32
CA GLU A 81 0.87 -14.84 -1.50
C GLU A 81 -0.18 -13.80 -1.91
N ASP A 82 -0.91 -13.23 -0.96
CA ASP A 82 -1.89 -12.17 -1.16
C ASP A 82 -1.26 -10.87 -1.66
N PHE A 83 -0.18 -10.40 -1.04
CA PHE A 83 0.57 -9.22 -1.46
C PHE A 83 1.03 -9.32 -2.90
N TYR A 84 1.72 -10.42 -3.26
CA TYR A 84 2.20 -10.61 -4.63
C TYR A 84 1.05 -10.84 -5.61
N PHE A 85 -0.03 -11.50 -5.18
CA PHE A 85 -1.17 -11.80 -6.04
C PHE A 85 -1.93 -10.53 -6.43
N ILE A 86 -2.27 -9.67 -5.45
CA ILE A 86 -2.95 -8.40 -5.72
C ILE A 86 -2.07 -7.47 -6.55
N GLN A 87 -0.79 -7.32 -6.18
CA GLN A 87 0.14 -6.47 -6.95
C GLN A 87 0.33 -6.93 -8.40
N LYS A 88 0.22 -8.24 -8.65
CA LYS A 88 0.24 -8.79 -10.01
C LYS A 88 -1.04 -8.47 -10.78
N LEU A 89 -2.20 -8.46 -10.12
CA LEU A 89 -3.49 -8.30 -10.80
C LEU A 89 -3.90 -6.85 -11.01
N MET A 90 -3.72 -5.98 -10.01
CA MET A 90 -4.26 -4.61 -10.04
C MET A 90 -3.88 -3.80 -11.29
N PRO A 91 -2.66 -3.93 -11.86
CA PRO A 91 -2.35 -3.18 -13.07
C PRO A 91 -3.05 -3.65 -14.34
N PHE A 92 -3.68 -4.82 -14.33
CA PHE A 92 -4.22 -5.48 -15.54
C PHE A 92 -5.68 -5.93 -15.39
N CYS A 93 -6.30 -5.64 -14.25
CA CYS A 93 -7.65 -6.05 -13.87
C CYS A 93 -8.35 -4.87 -13.20
N SER A 94 -9.65 -4.72 -13.46
CA SER A 94 -10.47 -3.74 -12.76
C SER A 94 -10.60 -4.13 -11.27
N PHE A 95 -10.38 -3.17 -10.37
CA PHE A 95 -10.33 -3.40 -8.92
C PHE A 95 -11.40 -2.55 -8.22
N LYS A 96 -12.11 -3.14 -7.27
CA LYS A 96 -13.11 -2.42 -6.46
C LYS A 96 -13.04 -2.82 -4.99
N GLU A 97 -13.13 -1.83 -4.12
CA GLU A 97 -13.41 -2.06 -2.71
C GLU A 97 -14.93 -2.11 -2.48
N ILE A 98 -15.38 -3.06 -1.66
CA ILE A 98 -16.80 -3.25 -1.31
C ILE A 98 -16.96 -2.98 0.18
N PHE A 99 -17.78 -2.00 0.53
CA PHE A 99 -18.03 -1.58 1.92
C PHE A 99 -19.42 -1.98 2.44
N GLU A 100 -20.29 -2.48 1.55
CA GLU A 100 -21.66 -2.91 1.85
C GLU A 100 -21.72 -4.26 2.57
N THR A 101 -20.60 -4.97 2.64
CA THR A 101 -20.44 -6.22 3.39
C THR A 101 -19.10 -6.22 4.12
N THR A 102 -19.09 -6.86 5.30
CA THR A 102 -17.92 -6.90 6.17
C THR A 102 -17.52 -8.34 6.45
N VAL A 103 -16.24 -8.66 6.22
CA VAL A 103 -15.63 -9.91 6.67
C VAL A 103 -15.11 -9.73 8.09
N TYR A 104 -15.23 -10.75 8.94
CA TYR A 104 -14.72 -10.72 10.31
C TYR A 104 -13.60 -11.75 10.52
N PRO A 105 -12.33 -11.45 10.15
CA PRO A 105 -11.23 -12.39 10.34
C PRO A 105 -10.89 -12.59 11.82
N SER A 106 -10.34 -13.76 12.16
CA SER A 106 -9.89 -14.07 13.52
C SER A 106 -8.63 -13.27 13.90
N ALA A 107 -8.64 -12.62 15.06
CA ALA A 107 -7.54 -11.83 15.62
C ALA A 107 -6.49 -12.67 16.40
N ARG A 108 -6.27 -13.94 16.03
CA ARG A 108 -5.43 -14.86 16.82
C ARG A 108 -3.93 -14.71 16.55
N ILE A 109 -3.13 -14.91 17.60
CA ILE A 109 -1.67 -15.11 17.49
C ILE A 109 -1.36 -16.32 16.58
N SER A 110 -0.35 -16.19 15.73
CA SER A 110 0.12 -17.31 14.90
C SER A 110 1.61 -17.20 14.56
N TYR A 111 2.30 -18.35 14.62
CA TYR A 111 3.72 -18.49 14.29
C TYR A 111 3.95 -19.11 12.91
N ARG A 112 2.87 -19.43 12.17
CA ARG A 112 2.95 -20.21 10.93
C ARG A 112 3.64 -19.46 9.79
N VAL A 113 3.65 -18.12 9.84
CA VAL A 113 4.16 -17.25 8.79
C VAL A 113 4.96 -16.08 9.37
N PRO A 114 5.98 -15.58 8.64
CA PRO A 114 6.86 -14.51 9.10
C PRO A 114 6.20 -13.11 9.14
N PHE A 115 5.00 -12.94 8.60
CA PHE A 115 4.25 -11.68 8.60
C PHE A 115 2.74 -11.93 8.43
N GLY A 116 1.90 -10.93 8.72
CA GLY A 116 0.44 -11.02 8.75
C GLY A 116 -0.15 -10.91 10.16
N THR A 117 -1.47 -10.98 10.28
CA THR A 117 -2.23 -10.73 11.52
C THR A 117 -1.66 -11.42 12.76
N GLY A 118 -1.41 -12.73 12.68
CA GLY A 118 -0.93 -13.50 13.83
C GLY A 118 0.49 -13.16 14.26
N LYS A 119 1.35 -12.69 13.35
CA LYS A 119 2.69 -12.22 13.68
C LYS A 119 2.66 -10.81 14.27
N ALA A 120 1.80 -9.94 13.76
CA ALA A 120 1.59 -8.60 14.30
C ALA A 120 1.08 -8.66 15.75
N GLN A 121 0.11 -9.54 16.01
CA GLN A 121 -0.40 -9.84 17.36
C GLN A 121 0.71 -10.29 18.32
N ASN A 122 1.57 -11.20 17.86
CA ASN A 122 2.71 -11.64 18.66
C ASN A 122 3.69 -10.48 18.97
N LYS A 123 4.00 -9.64 17.99
CA LYS A 123 4.86 -8.46 18.20
C LYS A 123 4.26 -7.52 19.25
N TYR A 124 2.96 -7.25 19.18
CA TYR A 124 2.28 -6.38 20.14
C TYR A 124 2.27 -6.96 21.55
N SER A 125 2.04 -8.27 21.70
CA SER A 125 2.09 -8.93 23.01
C SER A 125 3.45 -8.82 23.71
N SER A 126 4.52 -8.53 22.95
CA SER A 126 5.88 -8.31 23.48
C SER A 126 6.32 -6.85 23.56
N ASP A 127 5.68 -5.94 22.80
CA ASP A 127 6.04 -4.52 22.70
C ASP A 127 4.77 -3.69 22.51
N ILE A 128 4.42 -2.93 23.54
CA ILE A 128 3.19 -2.13 23.62
C ILE A 128 3.28 -0.90 22.68
N ASN A 129 4.49 -0.47 22.30
CA ASN A 129 4.69 0.65 21.41
C ASN A 129 4.55 0.20 19.95
N PHE A 130 3.34 0.25 19.40
CA PHE A 130 3.14 -0.06 17.98
C PHE A 130 3.79 1.01 17.09
N ILE A 131 4.98 0.70 16.59
CA ILE A 131 5.75 1.53 15.67
C ILE A 131 5.57 1.10 14.21
N THR A 132 5.67 2.07 13.30
CA THR A 132 5.53 1.89 11.85
C THR A 132 6.45 2.86 11.09
N TYR A 133 6.54 2.71 9.76
CA TYR A 133 7.27 3.61 8.89
C TYR A 133 6.86 5.07 9.10
N SER A 134 7.84 5.92 9.38
CA SER A 134 7.65 7.37 9.46
C SER A 134 6.95 7.91 8.22
N PHE A 135 5.99 8.82 8.43
CA PHE A 135 5.34 9.52 7.32
C PHE A 135 6.32 10.36 6.49
N SER A 136 7.47 10.75 7.06
CA SER A 136 8.55 11.43 6.33
C SER A 136 9.14 10.58 5.21
N SER A 137 9.21 9.26 5.37
CA SER A 137 9.63 8.35 4.30
C SER A 137 8.68 8.40 3.10
N PHE A 138 7.38 8.50 3.36
CA PHE A 138 6.36 8.67 2.32
C PHE A 138 6.49 10.04 1.63
N LYS A 139 6.75 11.13 2.39
CA LYS A 139 7.04 12.46 1.82
C LYS A 139 8.17 12.41 0.80
N GLU A 140 9.28 11.73 1.10
CA GLU A 140 10.42 11.61 0.18
C GLU A 140 10.02 11.00 -1.17
N ILE A 141 9.33 9.85 -1.18
CA ILE A 141 8.92 9.19 -2.43
C ILE A 141 7.81 9.94 -3.17
N SER A 142 6.95 10.67 -2.46
CA SER A 142 5.88 11.46 -3.08
C SER A 142 6.43 12.49 -4.08
N HIS A 143 7.61 13.06 -3.82
CA HIS A 143 8.25 14.01 -4.74
C HIS A 143 8.65 13.35 -6.05
N LEU A 144 9.10 12.10 -6.01
CA LEU A 144 9.42 11.36 -7.22
C LEU A 144 8.16 10.93 -7.97
N PHE A 145 7.15 10.43 -7.25
CA PHE A 145 5.94 9.87 -7.86
C PHE A 145 5.06 10.94 -8.51
N ASN A 146 4.93 12.11 -7.88
CA ASN A 146 4.20 13.24 -8.46
C ASN A 146 4.88 13.79 -9.74
N ASN A 147 6.19 13.60 -9.88
CA ASN A 147 6.95 14.00 -11.07
C ASN A 147 7.14 12.87 -12.09
N ALA A 148 6.60 11.66 -11.87
CA ALA A 148 6.88 10.51 -12.72
C ALA A 148 6.52 10.75 -14.20
N HIS A 149 5.42 11.47 -14.48
CA HIS A 149 4.99 11.77 -15.85
C HIS A 149 5.99 12.63 -16.62
N SER A 150 6.64 13.60 -15.96
CA SER A 150 7.57 14.52 -16.65
C SER A 150 8.82 13.81 -17.15
N LEU A 151 9.22 12.71 -16.50
CA LEU A 151 10.38 11.90 -16.87
C LEU A 151 10.28 11.30 -18.27
N PHE A 152 9.06 11.05 -18.77
CA PHE A 152 8.83 10.51 -20.11
C PHE A 152 9.37 11.44 -21.21
N THR A 153 9.18 12.75 -21.05
CA THR A 153 9.51 13.75 -22.08
C THR A 153 10.93 14.29 -22.01
N LEU A 154 11.68 13.98 -20.93
CA LEU A 154 13.05 14.49 -20.77
C LEU A 154 14.01 13.81 -21.76
N ASN A 155 14.92 14.59 -22.34
CA ASN A 155 16.11 14.06 -23.00
C ASN A 155 17.18 13.67 -21.95
N ASP A 156 18.27 13.06 -22.38
CA ASP A 156 19.30 12.52 -21.48
C ASP A 156 19.93 13.58 -20.57
N ASN A 157 20.22 14.77 -21.11
CA ASN A 157 20.78 15.89 -20.33
C ASN A 157 19.78 16.38 -19.28
N SER A 158 18.52 16.56 -19.66
CA SER A 158 17.46 16.99 -18.73
C SER A 158 17.15 15.92 -17.68
N LEU A 159 17.28 14.64 -18.01
CA LEU A 159 17.11 13.54 -17.07
C LEU A 159 18.24 13.51 -16.04
N LEU A 160 19.47 13.82 -16.45
CA LEU A 160 20.59 14.01 -15.52
C LEU A 160 20.33 15.17 -14.55
N SER A 161 19.94 16.34 -15.05
CA SER A 161 19.59 17.48 -14.18
C SER A 161 18.42 17.15 -13.24
N SER A 162 17.45 16.36 -13.71
CA SER A 162 16.36 15.87 -12.86
C SER A 162 16.89 14.98 -11.73
N TYR A 163 17.82 14.06 -12.01
CA TYR A 163 18.47 13.26 -10.96
C TYR A 163 19.20 14.13 -9.93
N GLU A 164 19.95 15.14 -10.37
CA GLU A 164 20.69 16.04 -9.47
C GLU A 164 19.77 16.87 -8.57
N SER A 165 18.55 17.16 -9.03
CA SER A 165 17.52 17.84 -8.24
C SER A 165 16.80 16.93 -7.22
N LEU A 166 17.01 15.61 -7.28
CA LEU A 166 16.41 14.69 -6.32
C LEU A 166 16.97 14.91 -4.92
N ARG A 167 16.10 14.72 -3.93
CA ARG A 167 16.48 14.78 -2.52
C ARG A 167 17.59 13.78 -2.20
N PRO A 168 18.52 14.11 -1.28
CA PRO A 168 19.63 13.22 -0.91
C PRO A 168 19.19 11.79 -0.56
N GLN A 169 18.07 11.65 0.13
CA GLN A 169 17.48 10.38 0.55
C GLN A 169 17.17 9.46 -0.64
N ILE A 170 16.61 10.04 -1.72
CA ILE A 170 16.32 9.30 -2.95
C ILE A 170 17.61 8.98 -3.72
N ARG A 171 18.54 9.94 -3.82
CA ARG A 171 19.84 9.74 -4.50
C ARG A 171 20.73 8.70 -3.83
N ASN A 172 20.64 8.58 -2.51
CA ASN A 172 21.38 7.57 -1.75
C ASN A 172 20.73 6.18 -1.87
N TYR A 173 19.45 6.10 -2.22
CA TYR A 173 18.77 4.84 -2.49
C TYR A 173 18.96 4.36 -3.94
N ILE A 174 18.86 5.29 -4.90
CA ILE A 174 18.93 5.01 -6.34
C ILE A 174 20.12 5.74 -6.91
N SER A 175 21.09 4.98 -7.44
CA SER A 175 22.21 5.58 -8.15
C SER A 175 21.75 6.25 -9.46
N LYS A 176 22.58 7.17 -9.94
CA LYS A 176 22.38 7.84 -11.22
C LYS A 176 22.19 6.84 -12.36
N GLU A 177 23.07 5.85 -12.45
CA GLU A 177 23.06 4.82 -13.48
C GLU A 177 21.77 4.00 -13.44
N LEU A 178 21.32 3.63 -12.23
CA LEU A 178 20.09 2.87 -12.05
C LEU A 178 18.86 3.66 -12.50
N LEU A 179 18.79 4.96 -12.18
CA LEU A 179 17.69 5.82 -12.63
C LEU A 179 17.68 5.94 -14.15
N LEU A 180 18.82 6.30 -14.75
CA LEU A 180 18.94 6.48 -16.20
C LEU A 180 18.56 5.19 -16.94
N ASN A 181 19.14 4.06 -16.55
CA ASN A 181 18.90 2.76 -17.19
C ASN A 181 17.42 2.36 -17.12
N ASN A 182 16.78 2.50 -15.94
CA ASN A 182 15.37 2.15 -15.80
C ASN A 182 14.46 3.09 -16.60
N ILE A 183 14.68 4.40 -16.55
CA ILE A 183 13.85 5.36 -17.27
C ILE A 183 13.98 5.16 -18.78
N LEU A 184 15.20 5.03 -19.32
CA LEU A 184 15.44 4.79 -20.75
C LEU A 184 14.84 3.46 -21.19
N SER A 185 15.07 2.38 -20.44
CA SER A 185 14.46 1.07 -20.73
C SER A 185 12.93 1.12 -20.72
N ILE A 186 12.32 1.89 -19.82
CA ILE A 186 10.87 2.07 -19.83
C ILE A 186 10.44 2.80 -21.11
N LYS A 187 11.08 3.92 -21.44
CA LYS A 187 10.78 4.76 -22.63
C LYS A 187 10.88 3.97 -23.93
N GLU A 188 11.86 3.10 -24.08
CA GLU A 188 12.06 2.29 -25.30
C GLU A 188 10.91 1.33 -25.62
N ASN A 189 10.09 0.96 -24.62
CA ASN A 189 9.03 -0.02 -24.79
C ASN A 189 7.62 0.58 -24.70
N VAL A 190 7.50 1.90 -24.65
CA VAL A 190 6.20 2.60 -24.50
C VAL A 190 6.14 3.80 -25.44
N ASP A 191 4.98 4.00 -26.05
CA ASP A 191 4.73 5.06 -27.05
C ASP A 191 3.99 6.28 -26.48
N SER A 192 3.65 6.27 -25.19
CA SER A 192 2.79 7.27 -24.58
C SER A 192 3.08 7.43 -23.10
N SER A 193 2.82 8.64 -22.60
CA SER A 193 3.09 8.97 -21.19
C SER A 193 2.23 8.17 -20.21
N SER A 194 1.00 7.80 -20.59
CA SER A 194 0.15 6.92 -19.77
C SER A 194 0.76 5.52 -19.62
N LYS A 195 1.22 4.92 -20.73
CA LYS A 195 1.92 3.61 -20.70
C LYS A 195 3.25 3.70 -19.95
N PHE A 196 3.97 4.82 -20.07
CA PHE A 196 5.17 5.09 -19.29
C PHE A 196 4.85 5.08 -17.78
N LYS A 197 3.86 5.86 -17.33
CA LYS A 197 3.45 5.92 -15.92
C LYS A 197 3.04 4.54 -15.39
N LYS A 198 2.25 3.80 -16.17
CA LYS A 198 1.88 2.41 -15.85
C LYS A 198 3.13 1.56 -15.63
N ARG A 199 4.03 1.50 -16.62
CA ARG A 199 5.24 0.67 -16.54
C ARG A 199 6.22 1.12 -15.45
N PHE A 200 6.30 2.42 -15.18
CA PHE A 200 7.05 2.99 -14.05
C PHE A 200 6.59 2.39 -12.72
N PHE A 201 5.28 2.33 -12.46
CA PHE A 201 4.73 1.79 -11.21
C PHE A 201 4.57 0.26 -11.20
N THR A 202 4.52 -0.43 -12.34
CA THR A 202 4.44 -1.90 -12.36
C THR A 202 5.79 -2.59 -12.37
N SER A 203 6.77 -2.02 -13.07
CA SER A 203 8.05 -2.69 -13.35
C SER A 203 9.18 -2.18 -12.45
N TRP A 204 9.19 -0.89 -12.13
CA TRP A 204 10.22 -0.30 -11.27
C TRP A 204 9.70 0.04 -9.89
N TRP A 205 8.86 1.07 -9.73
CA TRP A 205 8.28 1.48 -8.45
C TRP A 205 7.01 0.73 -8.09
N ASN A 206 7.08 -0.61 -8.15
CA ASN A 206 6.03 -1.47 -7.61
C ASN A 206 6.08 -1.51 -6.08
N ALA A 207 5.03 -2.05 -5.45
CA ALA A 207 4.93 -2.10 -3.99
C ALA A 207 6.11 -2.79 -3.31
N PHE A 208 6.77 -3.74 -3.97
CA PHE A 208 7.96 -4.40 -3.42
C PHE A 208 9.17 -3.45 -3.35
N ASN A 209 9.42 -2.68 -4.41
CA ASN A 209 10.49 -1.67 -4.40
C ASN A 209 10.14 -0.49 -3.48
N ILE A 210 8.87 -0.12 -3.34
CA ILE A 210 8.43 0.85 -2.33
C ILE A 210 8.74 0.34 -0.92
N MET A 211 8.39 -0.91 -0.60
CA MET A 211 8.71 -1.51 0.70
C MET A 211 10.22 -1.54 0.96
N LYS A 212 11.04 -1.86 -0.05
CA LYS A 212 12.51 -1.78 0.07
C LYS A 212 13.00 -0.37 0.35
N PHE A 213 12.44 0.64 -0.33
CA PHE A 213 12.76 2.02 -0.04
C PHE A 213 12.39 2.40 1.40
N LEU A 214 11.20 2.00 1.87
CA LEU A 214 10.77 2.31 3.24
C LEU A 214 11.69 1.66 4.29
N HIS A 215 12.16 0.42 4.07
CA HIS A 215 13.19 -0.19 4.92
C HIS A 215 14.51 0.59 4.90
N PHE A 216 15.00 0.94 3.71
CA PHE A 216 16.21 1.74 3.57
C PHE A 216 16.07 3.10 4.28
N SER A 217 14.93 3.77 4.09
CA SER A 217 14.63 5.05 4.70
C SER A 217 14.60 4.96 6.23
N ARG A 218 13.97 3.89 6.76
CA ARG A 218 13.96 3.59 8.20
C ARG A 218 15.36 3.46 8.77
N ASP A 219 16.20 2.68 8.10
CA ASP A 219 17.52 2.31 8.62
C ASP A 219 18.55 3.45 8.49
N ASN A 220 18.29 4.47 7.65
CA ASN A 220 19.27 5.51 7.31
C ASN A 220 18.82 6.95 7.59
N TYR A 221 17.52 7.25 7.68
CA TYR A 221 17.02 8.64 7.77
C TYR A 221 15.89 8.82 8.77
N TYR A 222 14.83 8.03 8.65
CA TYR A 222 13.58 8.22 9.39
C TYR A 222 13.17 6.92 10.08
N PRO A 223 13.71 6.63 11.28
CA PRO A 223 13.35 5.45 12.06
C PRO A 223 11.84 5.27 12.21
N ASP A 224 11.43 4.04 12.54
CA ASP A 224 10.01 3.76 12.79
C ASP A 224 9.51 4.62 13.96
N GLU A 225 8.29 5.15 13.83
CA GLU A 225 7.66 6.06 14.79
C GLU A 225 6.34 5.48 15.28
N SER A 226 5.83 6.00 16.40
CA SER A 226 4.52 5.61 16.93
C SER A 226 3.43 5.78 15.87
N ILE A 227 2.57 4.77 15.74
CA ILE A 227 1.42 4.80 14.83
C ILE A 227 0.52 6.03 15.09
N HIS A 228 0.37 6.49 16.34
CA HIS A 228 -0.38 7.72 16.64
C HIS A 228 0.19 8.93 15.92
N LYS A 229 1.52 9.10 15.97
CA LYS A 229 2.19 10.23 15.32
C LYS A 229 2.02 10.16 13.81
N CYS A 230 2.28 9.00 13.21
CA CYS A 230 2.16 8.79 11.77
C CYS A 230 0.72 9.03 11.27
N LEU A 231 -0.29 8.59 12.03
CA LEU A 231 -1.70 8.85 11.73
C LEU A 231 -2.04 10.34 11.80
N ASN A 232 -1.60 11.05 12.84
CA ASN A 232 -1.84 12.50 12.96
C ASN A 232 -1.20 13.28 11.81
N GLU A 233 0.03 12.92 11.44
CA GLU A 233 0.71 13.54 10.29
C GLU A 233 -0.06 13.30 8.99
N LEU A 234 -0.53 12.08 8.73
CA LEU A 234 -1.34 11.79 7.55
C LEU A 234 -2.69 12.52 7.59
N ASN A 235 -3.36 12.53 8.74
CA ASN A 235 -4.62 13.25 8.94
C ASN A 235 -4.48 14.74 8.64
N SER A 236 -3.36 15.37 9.02
CA SER A 236 -3.07 16.76 8.67
C SER A 236 -2.97 17.03 7.16
N LYS A 237 -2.79 15.98 6.34
CA LYS A 237 -2.67 16.10 4.88
C LYS A 237 -3.95 15.81 4.12
N ILE A 238 -4.76 14.87 4.61
CA ILE A 238 -5.95 14.39 3.88
C ILE A 238 -7.26 14.56 4.65
N ASN A 239 -7.21 15.08 5.88
CA ASN A 239 -8.36 15.36 6.74
C ASN A 239 -9.31 14.15 6.91
N ILE A 240 -8.81 13.10 7.58
CA ILE A 240 -9.54 11.84 7.83
C ILE A 240 -10.74 12.07 8.77
N GLY A 241 -10.71 13.11 9.61
CA GLY A 241 -11.84 13.50 10.46
C GLY A 241 -11.76 12.99 11.91
N PHE A 242 -10.56 12.69 12.41
CA PHE A 242 -10.30 12.46 13.84
C PHE A 242 -9.41 13.56 14.43
N ASN A 243 -9.34 13.65 15.77
CA ASN A 243 -8.46 14.56 16.48
C ASN A 243 -7.14 13.89 16.91
N ASP A 244 -6.08 14.68 17.06
CA ASP A 244 -4.75 14.17 17.39
C ASP A 244 -4.70 13.35 18.68
N GLY A 245 -5.51 13.72 19.68
CA GLY A 245 -5.62 13.07 20.99
C GLY A 245 -6.55 11.85 21.04
N ASP A 246 -7.23 11.52 19.93
CA ASP A 246 -8.14 10.38 19.89
C ASP A 246 -7.39 9.04 20.07
N GLU A 247 -8.06 8.07 20.69
CA GLU A 247 -7.56 6.71 20.83
C GLU A 247 -7.51 5.98 19.47
N LEU A 248 -6.70 4.93 19.35
CA LEU A 248 -6.57 4.21 18.07
C LEU A 248 -7.91 3.66 17.56
N ILE A 249 -8.81 3.23 18.44
CA ILE A 249 -10.12 2.72 18.02
C ILE A 249 -10.98 3.81 17.38
N GLN A 250 -10.89 5.06 17.87
CA GLN A 250 -11.60 6.20 17.30
C GLN A 250 -10.99 6.57 15.95
N LYS A 251 -9.66 6.63 15.87
CA LYS A 251 -8.93 6.86 14.60
C LYS A 251 -9.25 5.79 13.55
N LEU A 252 -9.25 4.52 13.96
CA LEU A 252 -9.60 3.39 13.09
C LEU A 252 -11.00 3.52 12.49
N LYS A 253 -12.00 3.86 13.32
CA LYS A 253 -13.38 4.10 12.87
C LYS A 253 -13.45 5.24 11.86
N ALA A 254 -12.79 6.36 12.13
CA ALA A 254 -12.72 7.50 11.22
C ALA A 254 -12.04 7.12 9.88
N MET A 255 -10.93 6.38 9.91
CA MET A 255 -10.25 5.91 8.70
C MET A 255 -11.13 4.99 7.84
N ARG A 256 -11.92 4.11 8.47
CA ARG A 256 -12.89 3.25 7.75
C ARG A 256 -13.98 4.07 7.08
N ALA A 257 -14.56 5.03 7.80
CA ALA A 257 -15.58 5.93 7.26
C ALA A 257 -15.01 6.76 6.10
N PHE A 258 -13.82 7.35 6.28
CA PHE A 258 -13.12 8.10 5.24
C PHE A 258 -12.92 7.27 3.96
N LYS A 259 -12.48 6.01 4.07
CA LYS A 259 -12.36 5.13 2.91
C LYS A 259 -13.71 4.86 2.25
N ALA A 260 -14.73 4.49 3.03
CA ALA A 260 -16.06 4.21 2.48
C ALA A 260 -16.64 5.40 1.69
N GLU A 261 -16.36 6.64 2.12
CA GLU A 261 -16.80 7.86 1.45
C GLU A 261 -15.96 8.23 0.22
N HIS A 262 -14.65 7.93 0.23
CA HIS A 262 -13.70 8.40 -0.78
C HIS A 262 -13.20 7.32 -1.74
N SER A 263 -13.63 6.07 -1.58
CA SER A 263 -13.29 4.99 -2.51
C SER A 263 -14.03 5.19 -3.83
N ALA A 264 -13.36 5.81 -4.79
CA ALA A 264 -13.80 5.81 -6.18
C ALA A 264 -13.69 4.38 -6.76
N PRO A 265 -14.58 3.99 -7.70
CA PRO A 265 -14.33 2.81 -8.51
C PRO A 265 -13.03 3.01 -9.30
N ASN A 266 -12.00 2.25 -8.95
CA ASN A 266 -10.74 2.26 -9.69
C ASN A 266 -10.92 1.45 -10.98
N HIS A 267 -11.41 2.10 -12.04
CA HIS A 267 -11.15 1.64 -13.40
C HIS A 267 -9.67 1.87 -13.65
N ILE A 268 -8.87 0.82 -13.50
CA ILE A 268 -7.44 0.82 -13.79
C ILE A 268 -7.26 0.27 -15.21
N PRO A 269 -7.19 1.12 -16.25
CA PRO A 269 -6.89 0.68 -17.61
C PRO A 269 -5.45 0.18 -17.79
#